data_AF-A0A6N6WP12-F1
#
_entry.id   AF-A0A6N6WP12-F1
#
_cell.length_a   1.000
_cell.length_b   1.000
_cell.length_c   1.000
_cell.angle_alpha   90.00
_cell.angle_beta   90.00
_cell.angle_gamma   90.00
#
_symmetry.space_group_name_H-M   'P 1'
#
loop_
_entity.id
_entity.type
_entity.pdbx_description
1 polymer ?
#
loop_
_entity_poly.entity_id
_entity_poly.type
_entity_poly.pdbx_seq_one_letter_code
_entity_poly.pdbx_strand_id
1 'polypeptide(L)'
;MDQSGTSEVEQPVSGEQDAQADAPQFDLFGMPVEQAPASAAPAAATPATADETAQLERRRQPRAKKSATTLWQEDDAPPAPIADADSSSTPSSLDGPKKRRTRDVLAAPPSAELLALAAELPSQIHLGTSTWSFPGWNGIVYGDEYSNSKLSREGLTAYGAHPLLRTVSIDRSFYQALTVTEYLRYAQQVPAHFRFIVKAPMTITDATVRAERGEPVSLNPCFLNAQMAIDEFVTPCLEGLGAKAGALVFQLSPLPDQMLAQPAVFIERLAEFLTALPKLPEGTCYAIEIRDGSLLTPRFIRTLKAAGVRYCVGIHARMPDPLRQAAALALLDGEPAGPLIVRWSLHGGFKYEQAKAKYEPFDQLVDQDPSTRAALAELAARYALAGQPVVIAINNKAEGSAPLSCMELAREIIEAYARLAHEHEHEHDHAQTRPESEPDSNENGQQEGDEQG
;
A
#
# COMPACT_ATOMS: atom_id res chain seq x y z
N MET A 1 -35.37 66.67 -3.85
CA MET A 1 -35.13 65.50 -4.72
C MET A 1 -33.66 65.56 -5.10
N ASP A 2 -32.89 64.85 -4.30
CA ASP A 2 -31.45 64.60 -4.30
C ASP A 2 -30.95 63.96 -5.59
N GLN A 3 -29.67 63.86 -5.94
CA GLN A 3 -28.40 64.50 -5.56
C GLN A 3 -27.44 64.19 -6.72
N SER A 4 -26.47 65.08 -6.91
CA SER A 4 -25.35 65.03 -7.86
C SER A 4 -24.42 63.83 -7.67
N GLY A 5 -24.03 63.18 -8.76
CA GLY A 5 -22.94 62.19 -8.79
C GLY A 5 -21.86 62.59 -9.79
N THR A 6 -20.70 63.00 -9.29
CA THR A 6 -19.45 63.15 -10.05
C THR A 6 -18.39 62.25 -9.46
N SER A 7 -17.61 61.64 -10.35
CA SER A 7 -16.53 60.70 -10.12
C SER A 7 -15.36 61.30 -9.34
N GLU A 8 -14.74 60.50 -8.46
CA GLU A 8 -13.35 60.70 -8.06
C GLU A 8 -12.66 59.36 -7.76
N VAL A 9 -11.36 59.36 -8.01
CA VAL A 9 -10.40 58.26 -8.02
C VAL A 9 -9.83 58.07 -6.63
N GLU A 10 -9.63 56.83 -6.15
CA GLU A 10 -8.65 56.57 -5.09
C GLU A 10 -8.01 55.18 -5.18
N GLN A 11 -6.70 55.16 -4.99
CA GLN A 11 -5.78 54.01 -5.02
C GLN A 11 -5.94 53.13 -3.77
N PRO A 12 -5.62 51.83 -3.81
CA PRO A 12 -5.65 51.00 -2.61
C PRO A 12 -4.36 51.16 -1.80
N VAL A 13 -4.59 51.40 -0.51
CA VAL A 13 -3.61 51.45 0.59
C VAL A 13 -2.96 50.08 0.79
N SER A 14 -1.66 50.11 1.07
CA SER A 14 -0.79 49.02 1.49
C SER A 14 -1.37 48.20 2.65
N GLY A 15 -1.64 46.91 2.39
CA GLY A 15 -2.02 45.91 3.39
C GLY A 15 -0.82 45.16 3.93
N GLU A 16 -0.83 44.98 5.25
CA GLU A 16 0.17 44.34 6.10
C GLU A 16 0.52 42.91 5.67
N GLN A 17 1.82 42.58 5.69
CA GLN A 17 2.31 41.22 5.53
C GLN A 17 2.09 40.46 6.84
N ASP A 18 0.98 39.73 6.92
CA ASP A 18 0.85 38.65 7.88
C ASP A 18 1.75 37.50 7.45
N ALA A 19 2.74 37.19 8.30
CA ALA A 19 3.55 35.99 8.19
C ALA A 19 2.66 34.77 8.45
N GLN A 20 2.08 34.23 7.38
CA GLN A 20 1.41 32.94 7.37
C GLN A 20 2.45 31.88 7.75
N ALA A 21 2.35 31.35 8.98
CA ALA A 21 3.09 30.17 9.37
C ALA A 21 2.69 29.03 8.43
N ASP A 22 3.64 28.51 7.65
CA ASP A 22 3.44 27.42 6.71
C ASP A 22 2.84 26.20 7.44
N ALA A 23 1.61 25.86 7.09
CA ALA A 23 1.00 24.62 7.52
C ALA A 23 1.79 23.45 6.89
N PRO A 24 2.13 22.39 7.63
CA PRO A 24 2.90 21.28 7.09
C PRO A 24 2.18 20.65 5.90
N GLN A 25 2.87 20.54 4.77
CA GLN A 25 2.38 19.85 3.57
C GLN A 25 2.52 18.34 3.76
N PHE A 26 1.46 17.60 3.45
CA PHE A 26 1.43 16.13 3.58
C PHE A 26 1.27 15.48 2.21
N ASP A 27 1.95 14.36 2.00
CA ASP A 27 1.95 13.63 0.74
C ASP A 27 0.63 12.87 0.50
N LEU A 28 0.64 12.14 -0.61
CA LEU A 28 -0.43 11.28 -1.10
C LEU A 28 -1.01 10.34 -0.01
N PHE A 29 -0.18 9.89 0.93
CA PHE A 29 -0.55 8.91 1.96
C PHE A 29 -0.70 9.52 3.35
N GLY A 30 -0.74 10.85 3.45
CA GLY A 30 -0.85 11.53 4.73
C GLY A 30 0.43 11.46 5.55
N MET A 31 1.60 11.36 4.91
CA MET A 31 2.90 11.49 5.57
C MET A 31 3.42 12.92 5.41
N PRO A 32 4.18 13.47 6.38
CA PRO A 32 4.76 14.81 6.24
C PRO A 32 5.73 14.86 5.04
N VAL A 33 5.62 15.87 4.18
CA VAL A 33 6.60 16.16 3.14
C VAL A 33 7.74 16.95 3.78
N GLU A 34 8.97 16.44 3.70
CA GLU A 34 10.14 17.16 4.20
C GLU A 34 10.56 18.23 3.19
N GLN A 35 10.53 19.51 3.58
CA GLN A 35 11.00 20.62 2.75
C GLN A 35 12.53 20.68 2.78
N ALA A 36 13.20 20.50 1.64
CA ALA A 36 14.62 20.75 1.53
C ALA A 36 14.90 22.27 1.61
N PRO A 37 15.93 22.73 2.34
CA PRO A 37 16.23 24.15 2.43
C PRO A 37 16.66 24.69 1.06
N ALA A 38 16.06 25.82 0.67
CA ALA A 38 16.37 26.52 -0.57
C ALA A 38 17.87 26.85 -0.64
N SER A 39 18.63 26.14 -1.47
CA SER A 39 20.01 26.49 -1.76
C SER A 39 20.01 27.75 -2.63
N ALA A 40 20.54 28.85 -2.09
CA ALA A 40 20.75 30.10 -2.80
C ALA A 40 21.51 29.89 -4.13
N ALA A 41 21.02 30.50 -5.19
CA ALA A 41 21.63 30.48 -6.51
C ALA A 41 23.04 31.12 -6.50
N PRO A 42 24.05 30.57 -7.19
CA PRO A 42 25.29 31.29 -7.40
C PRO A 42 25.16 32.25 -8.59
N ALA A 43 25.68 33.45 -8.38
CA ALA A 43 25.76 34.55 -9.33
C ALA A 43 26.67 34.24 -10.54
N ALA A 44 26.40 34.98 -11.62
CA ALA A 44 27.00 34.89 -12.94
C ALA A 44 28.54 35.04 -12.99
N ALA A 45 29.17 34.33 -13.93
CA ALA A 45 30.48 34.69 -14.47
C ALA A 45 30.52 34.40 -16.00
N THR A 46 30.89 35.43 -16.76
CA THR A 46 31.10 35.47 -18.21
C THR A 46 32.40 34.74 -18.65
N PRO A 47 32.56 34.40 -19.96
CA PRO A 47 33.51 33.39 -20.41
C PRO A 47 34.88 33.96 -20.81
N ALA A 48 35.92 33.12 -20.74
CA ALA A 48 37.22 33.36 -21.37
C ALA A 48 37.68 32.10 -22.13
N THR A 49 38.35 32.36 -23.23
CA THR A 49 38.69 31.50 -24.37
C THR A 49 39.98 30.68 -24.23
N ALA A 50 39.97 29.53 -24.92
CA ALA A 50 41.05 28.87 -25.69
C ALA A 50 42.38 28.39 -25.03
N ASP A 51 42.61 27.08 -25.22
CA ASP A 51 43.74 26.46 -25.93
C ASP A 51 44.64 25.41 -25.23
N GLU A 52 44.75 24.30 -25.97
CA GLU A 52 45.85 23.35 -26.21
C GLU A 52 46.64 22.57 -25.11
N THR A 53 46.53 21.24 -25.26
CA THR A 53 47.60 20.21 -25.32
C THR A 53 48.31 19.64 -24.07
N ALA A 54 48.50 18.32 -24.18
CA ALA A 54 49.68 17.51 -23.81
C ALA A 54 49.55 16.49 -22.66
N GLN A 55 49.92 15.26 -23.04
CA GLN A 55 50.08 14.04 -22.26
C GLN A 55 51.19 14.13 -21.20
N LEU A 56 51.05 13.44 -20.06
CA LEU A 56 52.08 12.53 -19.54
C LEU A 56 51.60 11.66 -18.36
N GLU A 57 51.92 10.38 -18.42
CA GLU A 57 51.85 9.42 -17.32
C GLU A 57 52.91 9.71 -16.24
N ARG A 58 52.56 9.53 -14.95
CA ARG A 58 53.31 8.72 -13.95
C ARG A 58 52.76 8.86 -12.52
N ARG A 59 52.13 7.76 -12.07
CA ARG A 59 52.32 7.04 -10.78
C ARG A 59 52.43 7.86 -9.47
N ARG A 60 51.39 7.79 -8.63
CA ARG A 60 51.45 7.78 -7.14
C ARG A 60 50.06 7.49 -6.53
N GLN A 61 49.89 6.33 -5.88
CA GLN A 61 49.05 6.22 -4.67
C GLN A 61 49.90 6.71 -3.47
N PRO A 62 49.37 6.98 -2.25
CA PRO A 62 47.98 6.95 -1.76
C PRO A 62 47.58 8.26 -1.04
N ARG A 63 46.28 8.55 -0.87
CA ARG A 63 45.80 9.32 0.31
C ARG A 63 44.30 9.27 0.51
N ALA A 64 43.89 8.64 1.61
CA ALA A 64 42.65 8.94 2.30
C ALA A 64 42.73 10.35 2.92
N LYS A 65 41.68 11.15 2.72
CA LYS A 65 41.19 12.23 3.59
C LYS A 65 39.67 12.29 3.36
N LYS A 66 38.86 12.01 4.39
CA LYS A 66 38.23 13.00 5.29
C LYS A 66 37.48 14.08 4.50
N SER A 67 36.25 14.47 4.80
CA SER A 67 35.21 14.13 5.76
C SER A 67 34.16 15.19 5.49
N ALA A 68 32.89 14.84 5.51
CA ALA A 68 31.82 15.76 5.86
C ALA A 68 30.92 14.99 6.83
N THR A 69 31.39 14.87 8.08
CA THR A 69 30.52 14.75 9.25
C THR A 69 29.60 15.98 9.23
N THR A 70 28.30 15.88 9.52
CA THR A 70 27.66 16.01 10.84
C THR A 70 26.14 15.84 10.54
N LEU A 71 25.25 15.17 11.30
CA LEU A 71 24.93 15.15 12.73
C LEU A 71 24.36 13.76 13.09
N TRP A 72 24.35 13.45 14.40
CA TRP A 72 23.91 12.23 15.11
C TRP A 72 25.08 11.37 15.60
N GLN A 73 25.79 11.88 16.61
CA GLN A 73 26.63 11.06 17.47
C GLN A 73 26.61 11.62 18.89
N GLU A 74 25.93 10.91 19.79
CA GLU A 74 26.19 10.88 21.22
C GLU A 74 26.13 9.38 21.58
N ASP A 75 27.29 8.77 21.78
CA ASP A 75 27.96 8.52 23.07
C ASP A 75 27.34 7.35 23.82
N ASP A 76 27.97 6.18 23.68
CA ASP A 76 27.85 5.12 24.68
C ASP A 76 29.14 4.29 24.70
N ALA A 77 29.90 4.44 25.78
CA ALA A 77 31.01 3.56 26.13
C ALA A 77 30.81 3.09 27.58
N PRO A 78 31.04 1.79 27.87
CA PRO A 78 30.53 1.14 29.07
C PRO A 78 31.42 1.37 30.30
N PRO A 79 30.88 1.34 31.54
CA PRO A 79 31.71 1.31 32.73
C PRO A 79 31.85 -0.10 33.31
N ALA A 80 32.97 -0.34 33.99
CA ALA A 80 33.19 -1.45 34.91
C ALA A 80 34.07 -0.95 36.09
N PRO A 81 34.17 -1.66 37.23
CA PRO A 81 33.33 -1.42 38.41
C PRO A 81 34.17 -1.12 39.68
N ILE A 82 33.58 -0.46 40.70
CA ILE A 82 34.09 -0.51 42.09
C ILE A 82 32.92 -0.44 43.08
N ALA A 83 33.02 -1.26 44.13
CA ALA A 83 32.01 -1.65 45.10
C ALA A 83 31.88 -0.72 46.34
N ASP A 84 30.72 -0.89 47.00
CA ASP A 84 30.37 -0.76 48.42
C ASP A 84 30.78 0.50 49.22
N ALA A 85 29.79 1.25 49.73
CA ALA A 85 29.17 0.94 51.03
C ALA A 85 28.30 2.10 51.56
N ASP A 86 27.16 1.67 52.07
CA ASP A 86 26.46 2.19 53.25
C ASP A 86 25.47 3.36 53.17
N SER A 87 24.55 3.24 54.12
CA SER A 87 23.16 3.62 54.14
C SER A 87 22.90 4.84 55.02
N SER A 88 21.84 5.59 54.72
CA SER A 88 20.75 5.96 55.66
C SER A 88 20.12 7.34 55.41
N SER A 89 18.80 7.35 55.60
CA SER A 89 17.91 8.45 56.02
C SER A 89 17.19 9.33 54.98
N THR A 90 15.87 9.21 55.06
CA THR A 90 14.70 9.91 54.46
C THR A 90 14.51 11.35 54.98
N PRO A 91 13.45 12.08 54.58
CA PRO A 91 12.95 12.42 53.25
C PRO A 91 12.79 13.96 53.09
N SER A 92 12.75 14.49 51.86
CA SER A 92 12.27 15.86 51.65
C SER A 92 11.42 15.96 50.39
N SER A 93 10.17 16.34 50.65
CA SER A 93 9.09 16.65 49.72
C SER A 93 9.36 17.95 48.97
N LEU A 94 9.43 17.89 47.65
CA LEU A 94 8.98 18.97 46.78
C LEU A 94 8.26 18.38 45.58
N ASP A 95 6.95 18.59 45.59
CA ASP A 95 6.05 18.41 44.46
C ASP A 95 6.46 19.38 43.35
N GLY A 96 6.84 18.82 42.21
CA GLY A 96 6.83 19.49 40.93
C GLY A 96 6.20 18.51 39.94
N PRO A 97 5.35 18.94 38.99
CA PRO A 97 4.75 18.03 38.05
C PRO A 97 5.87 17.46 37.18
N LYS A 98 6.28 16.22 37.49
CA LYS A 98 7.17 15.44 36.65
C LYS A 98 6.55 15.43 35.27
N LYS A 99 7.24 16.05 34.29
CA LYS A 99 6.92 16.00 32.85
C LYS A 99 6.41 14.60 32.55
N ARG A 100 5.11 14.52 32.24
CA ARG A 100 4.38 13.27 32.02
C ARG A 100 5.17 12.48 30.98
N ARG A 101 5.68 11.30 31.36
CA ARG A 101 6.29 10.32 30.44
C ARG A 101 5.49 10.36 29.14
N THR A 102 6.17 10.55 28.01
CA THR A 102 5.63 10.41 26.66
C THR A 102 4.72 9.18 26.63
N ARG A 103 3.40 9.40 26.69
CA ARG A 103 2.43 8.29 26.69
C ARG A 103 2.55 7.61 25.34
N ASP A 104 2.76 6.29 25.34
CA ASP A 104 2.65 5.46 24.14
C ASP A 104 1.29 5.71 23.45
N VAL A 105 1.21 5.46 22.14
CA VAL A 105 -0.08 5.53 21.43
C VAL A 105 -0.97 4.41 21.93
N LEU A 106 -2.11 4.75 22.54
CA LEU A 106 -3.08 3.80 23.05
C LEU A 106 -4.03 3.35 21.94
N ALA A 107 -4.36 2.05 21.91
CA ALA A 107 -5.43 1.52 21.08
C ALA A 107 -6.81 1.90 21.65
N ALA A 108 -7.79 2.13 20.78
CA ALA A 108 -9.18 2.28 21.21
C ALA A 108 -9.70 0.97 21.82
N PRO A 109 -10.44 1.01 22.94
CA PRO A 109 -11.06 -0.19 23.49
C PRO A 109 -12.11 -0.74 22.50
N PRO A 110 -12.03 -2.01 22.09
CA PRO A 110 -12.94 -2.55 21.08
C PRO A 110 -14.35 -2.71 21.63
N SER A 111 -15.36 -2.43 20.79
CA SER A 111 -16.76 -2.72 21.13
C SER A 111 -17.04 -4.22 21.08
N ALA A 112 -18.12 -4.66 21.75
CA ALA A 112 -18.55 -6.06 21.69
C ALA A 112 -18.88 -6.51 20.25
N GLU A 113 -19.47 -5.62 19.46
CA GLU A 113 -19.77 -5.85 18.04
C GLU A 113 -18.50 -6.08 17.23
N LEU A 114 -17.47 -5.25 17.43
CA LEU A 114 -16.19 -5.40 16.73
C LEU A 114 -15.49 -6.72 17.09
N LEU A 115 -15.56 -7.13 18.36
CA LEU A 115 -15.01 -8.40 18.81
C LEU A 115 -15.73 -9.61 18.18
N ALA A 116 -17.07 -9.57 18.11
CA ALA A 116 -17.86 -10.61 17.44
C ALA A 116 -17.52 -10.68 15.95
N LEU A 117 -17.48 -9.52 15.28
CA LEU A 117 -17.13 -9.42 13.87
C LEU A 117 -15.74 -10.00 13.56
N ALA A 118 -14.74 -9.67 14.38
CA ALA A 118 -13.39 -10.18 14.22
C ALA A 118 -13.27 -11.69 14.49
N ALA A 119 -14.12 -12.25 15.37
CA ALA A 119 -14.16 -13.67 15.66
C ALA A 119 -14.81 -14.49 14.55
N GLU A 120 -15.81 -13.93 13.87
CA GLU A 120 -16.52 -14.58 12.76
C GLU A 120 -15.75 -14.50 11.43
N LEU A 121 -14.91 -13.48 11.23
CA LEU A 121 -14.14 -13.32 9.99
C LEU A 121 -13.13 -14.47 9.80
N PRO A 122 -13.17 -15.21 8.66
CA PRO A 122 -12.23 -16.29 8.38
C PRO A 122 -10.77 -15.90 8.55
N SER A 123 -9.97 -16.81 9.13
CA SER A 123 -8.58 -16.52 9.51
C SER A 123 -7.63 -16.28 8.33
N GLN A 124 -8.01 -16.74 7.13
CA GLN A 124 -7.30 -16.49 5.87
C GLN A 124 -7.38 -15.02 5.46
N ILE A 125 -8.37 -14.28 5.94
CA ILE A 125 -8.64 -12.90 5.54
C ILE A 125 -7.88 -11.93 6.45
N HIS A 126 -7.07 -11.11 5.80
CA HIS A 126 -6.34 -10.01 6.39
C HIS A 126 -6.89 -8.71 5.81
N LEU A 127 -7.75 -8.04 6.58
CA LEU A 127 -8.24 -6.70 6.25
C LEU A 127 -7.38 -5.64 6.92
N GLY A 128 -7.23 -4.52 6.23
CA GLY A 128 -6.40 -3.44 6.69
C GLY A 128 -6.48 -2.20 5.82
N THR A 129 -5.59 -1.28 6.11
CA THR A 129 -5.61 0.07 5.54
C THR A 129 -4.35 0.34 4.72
N SER A 130 -4.32 1.42 3.92
CA SER A 130 -3.13 1.78 3.13
C SER A 130 -2.00 2.43 3.94
N THR A 131 -2.24 2.78 5.20
CA THR A 131 -1.30 3.40 6.16
C THR A 131 -2.00 3.45 7.52
N TRP A 132 -1.29 3.73 8.62
CA TRP A 132 -1.90 3.82 9.95
C TRP A 132 -2.02 5.25 10.50
N SER A 133 -1.40 6.27 9.90
CA SER A 133 -1.06 7.52 10.60
C SER A 133 -2.14 8.61 10.70
N PHE A 134 -3.44 8.30 10.61
CA PHE A 134 -4.50 9.32 10.58
C PHE A 134 -5.08 9.68 11.96
N PRO A 135 -5.05 10.98 12.36
CA PRO A 135 -5.64 11.44 13.63
C PRO A 135 -7.15 11.24 13.77
N GLY A 136 -7.91 11.32 12.67
CA GLY A 136 -9.37 11.14 12.69
C GLY A 136 -9.83 9.73 13.08
N TRP A 137 -8.91 8.79 13.25
CA TRP A 137 -9.24 7.46 13.78
C TRP A 137 -9.26 7.40 15.31
N ASN A 138 -9.23 8.54 16.00
CA ASN A 138 -9.52 8.60 17.42
C ASN A 138 -10.92 8.03 17.71
N GLY A 139 -11.02 7.14 18.70
CA GLY A 139 -12.23 6.38 19.02
C GLY A 139 -12.51 5.19 18.10
N ILE A 140 -11.77 5.04 17.00
CA ILE A 140 -11.91 3.91 16.05
C ILE A 140 -10.73 2.96 16.19
N VAL A 141 -9.52 3.48 16.01
CA VAL A 141 -8.25 2.74 16.14
C VAL A 141 -7.46 3.22 17.35
N TYR A 142 -7.49 4.52 17.64
CA TYR A 142 -6.69 5.15 18.69
C TYR A 142 -7.55 5.56 19.88
N GLY A 143 -7.05 5.36 21.10
CA GLY A 143 -7.79 5.64 22.33
C GLY A 143 -7.66 7.06 22.86
N ASP A 144 -6.95 7.94 22.15
CA ASP A 144 -6.77 9.36 22.48
C ASP A 144 -6.43 10.13 21.19
N GLU A 145 -6.35 11.46 21.29
CA GLU A 145 -5.92 12.32 20.20
C GLU A 145 -4.40 12.32 20.05
N TYR A 146 -3.94 12.06 18.82
CA TYR A 146 -2.51 12.07 18.49
C TYR A 146 -2.27 12.80 17.18
N SER A 147 -1.15 13.52 17.11
CA SER A 147 -0.67 14.09 15.86
C SER A 147 -0.33 12.99 14.85
N ASN A 148 -0.49 13.28 13.56
CA ASN A 148 -0.09 12.40 12.46
C ASN A 148 1.38 11.93 12.57
N SER A 149 2.31 12.84 12.89
CA SER A 149 3.74 12.53 13.05
C SER A 149 3.98 11.47 14.13
N LYS A 150 3.29 11.59 15.27
CA LYS A 150 3.36 10.60 16.35
C LYS A 150 2.77 9.26 15.92
N LEU A 151 1.60 9.26 15.28
CA LEU A 151 0.96 8.03 14.79
C LEU A 151 1.82 7.31 13.75
N SER A 152 2.44 8.05 12.83
CA SER A 152 3.35 7.51 11.83
C SER A 152 4.53 6.72 12.43
N ARG A 153 5.08 7.22 13.54
CA ARG A 153 6.24 6.61 14.19
C ARG A 153 5.89 5.52 15.19
N GLU A 154 4.82 5.71 15.96
CA GLU A 154 4.54 4.97 17.20
C GLU A 154 3.13 4.34 17.21
N GLY A 155 2.28 4.66 16.24
CA GLY A 155 0.88 4.22 16.20
C GLY A 155 0.69 2.78 15.71
N LEU A 156 1.70 2.17 15.09
CA LEU A 156 1.55 0.84 14.49
C LEU A 156 1.28 -0.25 15.55
N THR A 157 1.80 -0.11 16.78
CA THR A 157 1.46 -1.02 17.88
C THR A 157 -0.01 -0.94 18.27
N ALA A 158 -0.58 0.28 18.37
CA ALA A 158 -2.00 0.47 18.63
C ALA A 158 -2.87 -0.05 17.47
N TYR A 159 -2.45 0.25 16.22
CA TYR A 159 -3.11 -0.26 15.02
C TYR A 159 -3.14 -1.79 14.98
N GLY A 160 -1.99 -2.44 15.25
CA GLY A 160 -1.87 -3.90 15.25
C GLY A 160 -2.58 -4.59 16.40
N ALA A 161 -3.06 -3.84 17.41
CA ALA A 161 -3.91 -4.35 18.48
C ALA A 161 -5.41 -4.32 18.12
N HIS A 162 -5.80 -3.68 17.02
CA HIS A 162 -7.19 -3.63 16.58
C HIS A 162 -7.68 -5.03 16.14
N PRO A 163 -8.78 -5.57 16.69
CA PRO A 163 -9.18 -6.97 16.48
C PRO A 163 -9.35 -7.40 15.01
N LEU A 164 -9.81 -6.47 14.17
CA LEU A 164 -10.09 -6.73 12.76
C LEU A 164 -8.92 -6.43 11.81
N LEU A 165 -7.98 -5.54 12.19
CA LEU A 165 -6.97 -5.02 11.27
C LEU A 165 -5.72 -5.90 11.33
N ARG A 166 -5.64 -6.89 10.43
CA ARG A 166 -4.58 -7.92 10.38
C ARG A 166 -3.55 -7.66 9.27
N THR A 167 -3.72 -6.58 8.51
CA THR A 167 -2.74 -6.09 7.52
C THR A 167 -2.65 -4.56 7.51
N VAL A 168 -1.57 -4.05 6.92
CA VAL A 168 -1.45 -2.66 6.50
C VAL A 168 -0.53 -2.59 5.28
N SER A 169 -0.81 -1.65 4.38
CA SER A 169 0.10 -1.30 3.30
C SER A 169 1.17 -0.33 3.81
N ILE A 170 2.43 -0.59 3.45
CA ILE A 170 3.52 0.35 3.62
C ILE A 170 3.69 1.05 2.27
N ASP A 171 3.10 2.23 2.15
CA ASP A 171 3.12 2.99 0.90
C ASP A 171 4.24 4.04 0.87
N ARG A 172 4.80 4.44 2.04
CA ARG A 172 5.95 5.37 2.11
C ARG A 172 7.19 4.86 1.38
N SER A 173 7.34 3.53 1.25
CA SER A 173 8.43 2.90 0.51
C SER A 173 8.40 3.23 -0.99
N PHE A 174 7.27 3.72 -1.51
CA PHE A 174 7.17 4.24 -2.87
C PHE A 174 8.04 5.48 -3.08
N TYR A 175 8.11 6.37 -2.09
CA TYR A 175 8.88 7.62 -2.19
C TYR A 175 10.34 7.44 -1.80
N GLN A 176 10.60 6.57 -0.83
CA GLN A 176 11.94 6.30 -0.35
C GLN A 176 12.07 4.82 0.04
N ALA A 177 13.04 4.13 -0.56
CA ALA A 177 13.39 2.77 -0.17
C ALA A 177 13.69 2.69 1.34
N LEU A 178 13.18 1.66 2.00
CA LEU A 178 13.31 1.49 3.45
C LEU A 178 14.43 0.51 3.77
N THR A 179 15.12 0.80 4.87
CA THR A 179 16.20 -0.04 5.39
C THR A 179 15.65 -1.27 6.10
N VAL A 180 16.50 -2.31 6.22
CA VAL A 180 16.22 -3.52 7.02
C VAL A 180 15.75 -3.16 8.44
N THR A 181 16.42 -2.20 9.08
CA THR A 181 16.11 -1.78 10.45
C THR A 181 14.73 -1.13 10.59
N GLU A 182 14.29 -0.37 9.58
CA GLU A 182 12.94 0.22 9.57
C GLU A 182 11.87 -0.86 9.43
N TYR A 183 12.06 -1.80 8.50
CA TYR A 183 11.18 -2.96 8.37
C TYR A 183 11.14 -3.80 9.65
N LEU A 184 12.29 -4.09 10.26
CA LEU A 184 12.37 -4.83 11.52
C LEU A 184 11.60 -4.13 12.64
N ARG A 185 11.69 -2.80 12.73
CA ARG A 185 10.93 -2.00 13.69
C ARG A 185 9.42 -2.14 13.45
N TYR A 186 8.96 -2.16 12.20
CA TYR A 186 7.54 -2.40 11.90
C TYR A 186 7.11 -3.81 12.27
N ALA A 187 7.93 -4.81 11.94
CA ALA A 187 7.67 -6.20 12.27
C ALA A 187 7.48 -6.40 13.78
N GLN A 188 8.30 -5.76 14.62
CA GLN A 188 8.24 -5.88 16.08
C GLN A 188 6.98 -5.27 16.71
N GLN A 189 6.31 -4.35 16.01
CA GLN A 189 5.13 -3.64 16.55
C GLN A 189 3.81 -4.39 16.36
N VAL A 190 3.77 -5.43 15.53
CA VAL A 190 2.53 -6.12 15.15
C VAL A 190 2.52 -7.61 15.55
N PRO A 191 1.33 -8.23 15.73
CA PRO A 191 1.20 -9.65 16.03
C PRO A 191 1.83 -10.58 14.98
N ALA A 192 2.12 -11.84 15.34
CA ALA A 192 2.76 -12.82 14.45
C ALA A 192 1.94 -13.17 13.19
N HIS A 193 0.61 -13.15 13.29
CA HIS A 193 -0.30 -13.41 12.17
C HIS A 193 -0.39 -12.24 11.19
N PHE A 194 0.10 -11.06 11.56
CA PHE A 194 -0.02 -9.86 10.73
C PHE A 194 0.75 -10.03 9.41
N ARG A 195 0.18 -9.51 8.32
CA ARG A 195 0.80 -9.54 7.00
C ARG A 195 0.91 -8.13 6.44
N PHE A 196 2.08 -7.72 6.01
CA PHE A 196 2.27 -6.42 5.35
C PHE A 196 2.07 -6.55 3.84
N ILE A 197 1.44 -5.54 3.25
CA ILE A 197 1.60 -5.21 1.84
C ILE A 197 2.71 -4.16 1.77
N VAL A 198 3.71 -4.34 0.93
CA VAL A 198 4.81 -3.38 0.80
C VAL A 198 4.89 -2.91 -0.63
N LYS A 199 4.77 -1.60 -0.84
CA LYS A 199 4.81 -1.01 -2.17
C LYS A 199 6.25 -0.79 -2.62
N ALA A 200 6.59 -1.23 -3.82
CA ALA A 200 7.93 -1.03 -4.37
C ALA A 200 8.22 0.46 -4.64
N PRO A 201 9.50 0.89 -4.57
CA PRO A 201 9.90 2.27 -4.87
C PRO A 201 9.52 2.74 -6.28
N MET A 202 9.19 4.03 -6.40
CA MET A 202 8.86 4.67 -7.68
C MET A 202 10.03 4.66 -8.67
N THR A 203 11.27 4.66 -8.17
CA THR A 203 12.49 4.52 -8.97
C THR A 203 12.47 3.28 -9.86
N ILE A 204 11.78 2.21 -9.46
CA ILE A 204 11.66 0.96 -10.24
C ILE A 204 10.29 0.85 -10.93
N THR A 205 9.25 1.50 -10.40
CA THR A 205 7.86 1.29 -10.81
C THR A 205 7.22 2.44 -11.59
N ASP A 206 7.90 3.58 -11.71
CA ASP A 206 7.50 4.68 -12.59
C ASP A 206 8.37 4.68 -13.86
N ALA A 207 7.73 4.69 -15.03
CA ALA A 207 8.43 4.77 -16.31
C ALA A 207 9.02 6.17 -16.58
N THR A 208 8.67 7.16 -15.76
CA THR A 208 9.10 8.55 -15.90
C THR A 208 9.67 9.10 -14.60
N VAL A 209 10.67 9.97 -14.72
CA VAL A 209 11.09 10.84 -13.62
C VAL A 209 10.10 11.99 -13.56
N ARG A 210 9.53 12.24 -12.39
CA ARG A 210 8.53 13.30 -12.19
C ARG A 210 9.14 14.52 -11.52
N ALA A 211 8.68 15.70 -11.92
CA ALA A 211 8.92 16.94 -11.20
C ALA A 211 8.14 16.95 -9.87
N GLU A 212 8.40 17.95 -9.04
CA GLU A 212 7.74 18.15 -7.74
C GLU A 212 6.20 18.21 -7.83
N ARG A 213 5.67 18.74 -8.95
CA ARG A 213 4.22 18.79 -9.22
C ARG A 213 3.65 17.52 -9.86
N GLY A 214 4.45 16.45 -9.97
CA GLY A 214 4.04 15.17 -10.54
C GLY A 214 4.13 15.05 -12.07
N GLU A 215 4.55 16.11 -12.76
CA GLU A 215 4.66 16.13 -14.22
C GLU A 215 5.85 15.29 -14.70
N PRO A 216 5.71 14.49 -15.77
CA PRO A 216 6.81 13.69 -16.32
C PRO A 216 7.86 14.61 -16.97
N VAL A 217 9.12 14.46 -16.57
CA VAL A 217 10.26 15.27 -17.05
C VAL A 217 11.09 14.48 -18.05
N SER A 218 11.33 13.21 -17.80
CA SER A 218 12.11 12.33 -18.67
C SER A 218 11.71 10.87 -18.48
N LEU A 219 12.15 9.99 -19.37
CA LEU A 219 12.09 8.55 -19.13
C LEU A 219 12.99 8.19 -17.95
N ASN A 220 12.54 7.22 -17.15
CA ASN A 220 13.29 6.69 -16.03
C ASN A 220 14.15 5.49 -16.48
N PRO A 221 15.50 5.59 -16.45
CA PRO A 221 16.38 4.49 -16.83
C PRO A 221 16.34 3.32 -15.84
N CYS A 222 15.90 3.55 -14.59
CA CYS A 222 15.80 2.54 -13.55
C CYS A 222 14.46 1.78 -13.56
N PHE A 223 13.52 2.19 -14.44
CA PHE A 223 12.23 1.51 -14.55
C PHE A 223 12.41 0.02 -14.89
N LEU A 224 11.80 -0.86 -14.10
CA LEU A 224 11.95 -2.31 -14.21
C LEU A 224 13.42 -2.80 -14.17
N ASN A 225 14.28 -2.14 -13.39
CA ASN A 225 15.62 -2.65 -13.09
C ASN A 225 15.55 -3.73 -12.01
N ALA A 226 15.78 -4.98 -12.38
CA ALA A 226 15.67 -6.13 -11.47
C ALA A 226 16.71 -6.10 -10.35
N GLN A 227 17.97 -5.74 -10.64
CA GLN A 227 19.02 -5.72 -9.62
C GLN A 227 18.72 -4.67 -8.54
N MET A 228 18.30 -3.47 -8.95
CA MET A 228 17.88 -2.43 -7.99
C MET A 228 16.66 -2.87 -7.18
N ALA A 229 15.68 -3.55 -7.82
CA ALA A 229 14.54 -4.10 -7.09
C ALA A 229 14.97 -5.12 -6.03
N ILE A 230 15.96 -5.95 -6.32
CA ILE A 230 16.48 -6.94 -5.38
C ILE A 230 17.18 -6.26 -4.21
N ASP A 231 18.08 -5.32 -4.50
CA ASP A 231 18.99 -4.74 -3.51
C ASP A 231 18.28 -3.70 -2.62
N GLU A 232 17.41 -2.88 -3.20
CA GLU A 232 16.79 -1.74 -2.51
C GLU A 232 15.39 -2.05 -1.96
N PHE A 233 14.74 -3.11 -2.44
CA PHE A 233 13.36 -3.41 -2.07
C PHE A 233 13.16 -4.84 -1.55
N VAL A 234 13.43 -5.86 -2.36
CA VAL A 234 13.12 -7.25 -2.00
C VAL A 234 13.95 -7.72 -0.80
N THR A 235 15.27 -7.60 -0.88
CA THR A 235 16.17 -8.10 0.17
C THR A 235 15.93 -7.39 1.51
N PRO A 236 15.89 -6.04 1.58
CA PRO A 236 15.63 -5.35 2.84
C PRO A 236 14.26 -5.68 3.44
N CYS A 237 13.24 -5.81 2.59
CA CYS A 237 11.88 -6.15 3.02
C CYS A 237 11.83 -7.56 3.63
N LEU A 238 12.43 -8.56 2.98
CA LEU A 238 12.43 -9.93 3.48
C LEU A 238 13.25 -10.08 4.76
N GLU A 239 14.44 -9.46 4.82
CA GLU A 239 15.29 -9.52 6.01
C GLU A 239 14.65 -8.83 7.22
N GLY A 240 13.99 -7.69 7.00
CA GLY A 240 13.37 -6.92 8.09
C GLY A 240 12.01 -7.44 8.54
N LEU A 241 11.11 -7.78 7.61
CA LEU A 241 9.75 -8.25 7.95
C LEU A 241 9.67 -9.75 8.21
N GLY A 242 10.58 -10.55 7.65
CA GLY A 242 10.55 -12.00 7.73
C GLY A 242 9.20 -12.57 7.30
N ALA A 243 8.64 -13.48 8.11
CA ALA A 243 7.36 -14.14 7.87
C ALA A 243 6.14 -13.19 7.82
N LYS A 244 6.30 -11.91 8.20
CA LYS A 244 5.24 -10.90 8.11
C LYS A 244 5.20 -10.20 6.75
N ALA A 245 6.17 -10.44 5.87
CA ALA A 245 6.11 -9.98 4.48
C ALA A 245 5.03 -10.76 3.72
N GLY A 246 3.85 -10.17 3.52
CA GLY A 246 2.75 -10.84 2.83
C GLY A 246 2.83 -10.67 1.32
N ALA A 247 2.78 -9.42 0.85
CA ALA A 247 2.83 -9.12 -0.58
C ALA A 247 3.80 -7.98 -0.87
N LEU A 248 4.74 -8.21 -1.80
CA LEU A 248 5.61 -7.20 -2.36
C LEU A 248 4.98 -6.72 -3.68
N VAL A 249 4.35 -5.54 -3.62
CA VAL A 249 3.53 -5.02 -4.71
C VAL A 249 4.34 -4.03 -5.56
N PHE A 250 4.58 -4.40 -6.81
CA PHE A 250 5.06 -3.48 -7.84
C PHE A 250 3.85 -2.80 -8.48
N GLN A 251 3.46 -1.66 -7.93
CA GLN A 251 2.40 -0.83 -8.50
C GLN A 251 2.98 0.06 -9.59
N LEU A 252 2.73 -0.30 -10.85
CA LEU A 252 3.16 0.48 -12.01
C LEU A 252 2.35 1.77 -12.10
N SER A 253 3.04 2.92 -12.07
CA SER A 253 2.45 4.22 -12.37
C SER A 253 1.84 4.22 -13.79
N PRO A 254 0.89 5.13 -14.09
CA PRO A 254 0.38 5.28 -15.46
C PRO A 254 1.53 5.40 -16.47
N LEU A 255 1.51 4.54 -17.48
CA LEU A 255 2.58 4.47 -18.47
C LEU A 255 2.44 5.59 -19.53
N PRO A 256 3.56 6.04 -20.12
CA PRO A 256 3.53 6.92 -21.28
C PRO A 256 2.77 6.30 -22.46
N ASP A 257 2.05 7.12 -23.23
CA ASP A 257 1.23 6.67 -24.37
C ASP A 257 2.05 5.86 -25.39
N GLN A 258 3.31 6.21 -25.62
CA GLN A 258 4.21 5.49 -26.53
C GLN A 258 4.44 4.02 -26.08
N MET A 259 4.45 3.77 -24.77
CA MET A 259 4.55 2.40 -24.23
C MET A 259 3.21 1.67 -24.31
N LEU A 260 2.11 2.38 -24.04
CA LEU A 260 0.75 1.82 -24.16
C LEU A 260 0.38 1.48 -25.61
N ALA A 261 0.96 2.17 -26.59
CA ALA A 261 0.83 1.84 -28.01
C ALA A 261 1.54 0.52 -28.40
N GLN A 262 2.46 0.02 -27.57
CA GLN A 262 3.24 -1.20 -27.81
C GLN A 262 3.17 -2.16 -26.60
N PRO A 263 1.96 -2.62 -26.21
CA PRO A 263 1.77 -3.38 -24.97
C PRO A 263 2.51 -4.73 -24.99
N ALA A 264 2.71 -5.34 -26.17
CA ALA A 264 3.46 -6.58 -26.30
C ALA A 264 4.92 -6.45 -25.87
N VAL A 265 5.60 -5.38 -26.33
CA VAL A 265 7.00 -5.06 -26.00
C VAL A 265 7.13 -4.75 -24.52
N PHE A 266 6.20 -3.97 -23.98
CA PHE A 266 6.17 -3.67 -22.55
C PHE A 266 6.01 -4.95 -21.71
N ILE A 267 5.09 -5.84 -22.07
CA ILE A 267 4.85 -7.10 -21.36
C ILE A 267 6.07 -8.03 -21.43
N GLU A 268 6.80 -8.05 -22.55
CA GLU A 268 8.06 -8.82 -22.66
C GLU A 268 9.13 -8.29 -21.70
N ARG A 269 9.34 -6.97 -21.67
CA ARG A 269 10.26 -6.34 -20.70
C ARG A 269 9.84 -6.60 -19.24
N LEU A 270 8.53 -6.58 -18.96
CA LEU A 270 8.02 -6.94 -17.63
C LEU A 270 8.30 -8.41 -17.31
N ALA A 271 8.15 -9.33 -18.28
CA ALA A 271 8.46 -10.74 -18.09
C ALA A 271 9.94 -10.97 -17.74
N GLU A 272 10.85 -10.29 -18.44
CA GLU A 272 12.29 -10.33 -18.17
C GLU A 272 12.59 -9.84 -16.74
N PHE A 273 12.03 -8.70 -16.36
CA PHE A 273 12.15 -8.16 -15.01
C PHE A 273 11.68 -9.16 -13.95
N LEU A 274 10.48 -9.72 -14.10
CA LEU A 274 9.89 -10.64 -13.12
C LEU A 274 10.65 -11.96 -13.02
N THR A 275 11.14 -12.48 -14.15
CA THR A 275 11.93 -13.73 -14.20
C THR A 275 13.30 -13.56 -13.55
N ALA A 276 13.84 -12.35 -13.54
CA ALA A 276 15.11 -12.04 -12.88
C ALA A 276 15.00 -11.87 -11.36
N LEU A 277 13.79 -11.74 -10.80
CA LEU A 277 13.59 -11.63 -9.36
C LEU A 277 13.84 -12.97 -8.64
N PRO A 278 14.36 -12.95 -7.40
CA PRO A 278 14.60 -14.16 -6.64
C PRO A 278 13.28 -14.80 -6.21
N LYS A 279 13.30 -16.12 -6.05
CA LYS A 279 12.20 -16.85 -5.43
C LYS A 279 11.97 -16.37 -4.00
N LEU A 280 10.69 -16.27 -3.63
CA LEU A 280 10.28 -15.81 -2.31
C LEU A 280 10.08 -16.99 -1.35
N PRO A 281 10.21 -16.76 -0.03
CA PRO A 281 9.84 -17.74 0.97
C PRO A 281 8.33 -18.01 0.97
N GLU A 282 7.93 -19.16 1.52
CA GLU A 282 6.52 -19.52 1.67
C GLU A 282 5.75 -18.46 2.48
N GLY A 283 4.52 -18.16 2.04
CA GLY A 283 3.67 -17.13 2.64
C GLY A 283 3.93 -15.71 2.14
N THR A 284 4.96 -15.49 1.31
CA THR A 284 5.25 -14.21 0.66
C THR A 284 5.06 -14.32 -0.86
N CYS A 285 4.46 -13.30 -1.49
CA CYS A 285 4.30 -13.27 -2.94
C CYS A 285 4.68 -11.92 -3.55
N TYR A 286 5.10 -11.95 -4.82
CA TYR A 286 5.12 -10.74 -5.64
C TYR A 286 3.74 -10.50 -6.20
N ALA A 287 3.34 -9.23 -6.32
CA ALA A 287 2.16 -8.86 -7.06
C ALA A 287 2.40 -7.65 -7.96
N ILE A 288 1.80 -7.66 -9.15
CA ILE A 288 1.76 -6.50 -10.05
C ILE A 288 0.41 -5.82 -9.92
N GLU A 289 0.44 -4.52 -9.67
CA GLU A 289 -0.73 -3.64 -9.74
C GLU A 289 -0.55 -2.66 -10.91
N ILE A 290 -1.49 -2.63 -11.85
CA ILE A 290 -1.45 -1.68 -12.99
C ILE A 290 -2.38 -0.49 -12.73
N ARG A 291 -2.14 0.60 -13.46
CA ARG A 291 -2.98 1.82 -13.43
C ARG A 291 -3.59 2.16 -14.80
N ASP A 292 -3.39 1.28 -15.77
CA ASP A 292 -3.88 1.42 -17.15
C ASP A 292 -4.69 0.18 -17.51
N GLY A 293 -6.02 0.30 -17.50
CA GLY A 293 -6.93 -0.82 -17.78
C GLY A 293 -6.74 -1.47 -19.15
N SER A 294 -6.15 -0.76 -20.12
CA SER A 294 -5.80 -1.30 -21.44
C SER A 294 -4.75 -2.41 -21.39
N LEU A 295 -3.92 -2.46 -20.33
CA LEU A 295 -2.93 -3.51 -20.12
C LEU A 295 -3.53 -4.80 -19.54
N LEU A 296 -4.74 -4.75 -18.97
CA LEU A 296 -5.42 -5.92 -18.41
C LEU A 296 -5.92 -6.84 -19.54
N THR A 297 -4.98 -7.62 -20.07
CA THR A 297 -5.18 -8.52 -21.20
C THR A 297 -4.83 -9.96 -20.82
N PRO A 298 -5.36 -10.97 -21.53
CA PRO A 298 -4.96 -12.36 -21.30
C PRO A 298 -3.45 -12.60 -21.45
N ARG A 299 -2.77 -11.83 -22.32
CA ARG A 299 -1.31 -11.90 -22.48
C ARG A 299 -0.60 -11.48 -21.19
N PHE A 300 -0.98 -10.33 -20.63
CA PHE A 300 -0.44 -9.84 -19.38
C PHE A 300 -0.63 -10.85 -18.24
N ILE A 301 -1.84 -11.37 -18.08
CA ILE A 301 -2.16 -12.35 -17.03
C ILE A 301 -1.36 -13.65 -17.18
N ARG A 302 -1.23 -14.18 -18.41
CA ARG A 302 -0.40 -15.37 -18.66
C ARG A 302 1.08 -15.13 -18.37
N THR A 303 1.59 -13.92 -18.64
CA THR A 303 2.95 -13.54 -18.26
C THR A 303 3.14 -13.57 -16.75
N LEU A 304 2.20 -13.02 -15.98
CA LEU A 304 2.24 -13.10 -14.51
C LEU A 304 2.20 -14.55 -14.02
N LYS A 305 1.31 -15.38 -14.60
CA LYS A 305 1.20 -16.81 -14.29
C LYS A 305 2.52 -17.55 -14.51
N ALA A 306 3.15 -17.35 -15.66
CA ALA A 306 4.42 -17.98 -16.01
C ALA A 306 5.57 -17.56 -15.09
N ALA A 307 5.55 -16.32 -14.60
CA ALA A 307 6.54 -15.81 -13.65
C ALA A 307 6.25 -16.18 -12.18
N GLY A 308 5.10 -16.82 -11.88
CA GLY A 308 4.68 -17.10 -10.50
C GLY A 308 4.31 -15.84 -9.71
N VAL A 309 3.87 -14.78 -10.39
CA VAL A 309 3.56 -13.48 -9.80
C VAL A 309 2.05 -13.28 -9.76
N ARG A 310 1.54 -12.70 -8.68
CA ARG A 310 0.11 -12.45 -8.51
C ARG A 310 -0.33 -11.17 -9.21
N TYR A 311 -1.58 -11.14 -9.64
CA TYR A 311 -2.25 -9.90 -10.04
C TYR A 311 -2.84 -9.24 -8.80
N CYS A 312 -2.50 -7.97 -8.56
CA CYS A 312 -3.11 -7.17 -7.51
C CYS A 312 -4.34 -6.46 -8.08
N VAL A 313 -5.51 -6.73 -7.51
CA VAL A 313 -6.76 -6.06 -7.88
C VAL A 313 -6.71 -4.63 -7.35
N GLY A 314 -6.57 -3.67 -8.27
CA GLY A 314 -6.53 -2.26 -7.94
C GLY A 314 -7.89 -1.60 -8.17
N ILE A 315 -8.52 -1.11 -7.11
CA ILE A 315 -9.77 -0.32 -7.23
C ILE A 315 -9.38 1.15 -7.36
N HIS A 316 -9.50 1.65 -8.59
CA HIS A 316 -9.06 2.97 -9.00
C HIS A 316 -9.83 3.41 -10.25
N ALA A 317 -10.06 4.72 -10.43
CA ALA A 317 -10.86 5.26 -11.54
C ALA A 317 -10.33 4.92 -12.96
N ARG A 318 -9.05 4.55 -13.10
CA ARG A 318 -8.44 4.13 -14.39
C ARG A 318 -8.51 2.62 -14.63
N MET A 319 -9.00 1.86 -13.66
CA MET A 319 -9.07 0.41 -13.71
C MET A 319 -10.52 -0.04 -13.97
N PRO A 320 -10.71 -1.19 -14.63
CA PRO A 320 -12.03 -1.78 -14.76
C PRO A 320 -12.66 -2.11 -13.41
N ASP A 321 -13.97 -2.30 -13.40
CA ASP A 321 -14.70 -2.72 -12.21
C ASP A 321 -14.17 -4.05 -11.63
N PRO A 322 -14.45 -4.34 -10.34
CA PRO A 322 -13.87 -5.49 -9.66
C PRO A 322 -14.29 -6.83 -10.29
N LEU A 323 -15.49 -6.94 -10.87
CA LEU A 323 -15.97 -8.17 -11.50
C LEU A 323 -15.15 -8.49 -12.75
N ARG A 324 -14.84 -7.49 -13.58
CA ARG A 324 -13.95 -7.68 -14.73
C ARG A 324 -12.53 -8.06 -14.30
N GLN A 325 -12.04 -7.52 -13.20
CA GLN A 325 -10.74 -7.91 -12.64
C GLN A 325 -10.75 -9.33 -12.06
N ALA A 326 -11.87 -9.80 -11.50
CA ALA A 326 -12.03 -11.17 -11.02
C ALA A 326 -11.93 -12.21 -12.17
N ALA A 327 -12.43 -11.89 -13.37
CA ALA A 327 -12.25 -12.76 -14.53
C ALA A 327 -10.78 -12.90 -14.94
N ALA A 328 -9.96 -11.86 -14.73
CA ALA A 328 -8.52 -11.92 -14.96
C ALA A 328 -7.82 -12.83 -13.93
N LEU A 329 -8.27 -12.79 -12.67
CA LEU A 329 -7.80 -13.70 -11.62
C LEU A 329 -8.13 -15.16 -11.94
N ALA A 330 -9.33 -15.46 -12.43
CA ALA A 330 -9.71 -16.83 -12.83
C ALA A 330 -8.78 -17.40 -13.93
N LEU A 331 -8.29 -16.56 -14.85
CA LEU A 331 -7.29 -16.96 -15.85
C LEU A 331 -5.90 -17.17 -15.23
N LEU A 332 -5.56 -16.36 -14.22
CA LEU A 332 -4.29 -16.44 -13.50
C LEU A 332 -4.20 -17.71 -12.66
N ASP A 333 -5.26 -18.05 -11.95
CA ASP A 333 -5.30 -19.16 -11.02
C ASP A 333 -5.09 -20.50 -11.74
N GLY A 334 -4.34 -21.38 -11.09
CA GLY A 334 -4.25 -22.80 -11.42
C GLY A 334 -4.90 -23.63 -10.32
N GLU A 335 -4.56 -24.91 -10.27
CA GLU A 335 -4.95 -25.80 -9.19
C GLU A 335 -3.71 -26.21 -8.39
N PRO A 336 -3.54 -25.77 -7.13
CA PRO A 336 -4.41 -24.86 -6.39
C PRO A 336 -4.26 -23.38 -6.82
N ALA A 337 -5.26 -22.57 -6.50
CA ALA A 337 -5.20 -21.11 -6.68
C ALA A 337 -4.10 -20.47 -5.82
N GLY A 338 -3.72 -19.23 -6.14
CA GLY A 338 -2.77 -18.45 -5.31
C GLY A 338 -3.48 -17.46 -4.36
N PRO A 339 -2.74 -16.67 -3.58
CA PRO A 339 -3.34 -15.68 -2.68
C PRO A 339 -4.02 -14.54 -3.45
N LEU A 340 -5.05 -13.94 -2.84
CA LEU A 340 -5.77 -12.77 -3.34
C LEU A 340 -5.19 -11.50 -2.71
N ILE A 341 -4.72 -10.57 -3.54
CA ILE A 341 -4.20 -9.26 -3.10
C ILE A 341 -5.06 -8.15 -3.69
N VAL A 342 -5.67 -7.33 -2.84
CA VAL A 342 -6.54 -6.21 -3.24
C VAL A 342 -6.05 -4.91 -2.62
N ARG A 343 -6.03 -3.84 -3.42
CA ARG A 343 -5.80 -2.48 -2.94
C ARG A 343 -6.93 -1.57 -3.40
N TRP A 344 -7.78 -1.17 -2.46
CA TRP A 344 -8.86 -0.24 -2.71
C TRP A 344 -8.39 1.20 -2.49
N SER A 345 -8.01 1.88 -3.57
CA SER A 345 -7.30 3.16 -3.50
C SER A 345 -8.22 4.39 -3.53
N LEU A 346 -9.29 4.36 -4.33
CA LEU A 346 -10.13 5.54 -4.59
C LEU A 346 -11.55 5.13 -4.95
N HIS A 347 -12.52 5.95 -4.56
CA HIS A 347 -13.90 5.87 -5.08
C HIS A 347 -13.93 6.13 -6.60
N GLY A 348 -14.71 5.35 -7.36
CA GLY A 348 -14.72 5.41 -8.84
C GLY A 348 -15.17 6.74 -9.44
N GLY A 349 -15.83 7.61 -8.66
CA GLY A 349 -16.42 8.88 -9.11
C GLY A 349 -15.58 10.16 -8.96
N PHE A 350 -14.39 10.12 -8.34
CA PHE A 350 -13.64 11.34 -8.01
C PHE A 350 -12.21 11.39 -8.55
N LYS A 351 -11.70 12.60 -8.79
CA LYS A 351 -10.25 12.88 -8.85
C LYS A 351 -9.70 12.99 -7.43
N TYR A 352 -8.46 12.59 -7.23
CA TYR A 352 -7.84 12.37 -5.91
C TYR A 352 -7.92 13.55 -4.93
N GLU A 353 -7.68 14.77 -5.40
CA GLU A 353 -7.69 15.99 -4.57
C GLU A 353 -9.08 16.38 -4.09
N GLN A 354 -10.12 16.08 -4.88
CA GLN A 354 -11.52 16.36 -4.54
C GLN A 354 -12.01 15.45 -3.41
N ALA A 355 -11.52 14.21 -3.35
CA ALA A 355 -11.86 13.25 -2.31
C ALA A 355 -11.24 13.63 -0.94
N LYS A 356 -10.01 14.17 -0.90
CA LYS A 356 -9.35 14.53 0.38
C LYS A 356 -10.12 15.63 1.12
N ALA A 357 -10.41 16.73 0.44
CA ALA A 357 -11.12 17.85 1.06
C ALA A 357 -12.54 17.49 1.53
N LYS A 358 -13.17 16.51 0.87
CA LYS A 358 -14.52 16.04 1.22
C LYS A 358 -14.54 15.09 2.43
N TYR A 359 -13.48 14.31 2.63
CA TYR A 359 -13.49 13.19 3.58
C TYR A 359 -12.68 13.43 4.84
N GLU A 360 -11.84 14.47 4.89
CA GLU A 360 -11.17 14.87 6.13
C GLU A 360 -12.23 15.18 7.21
N PRO A 361 -12.09 14.69 8.46
CA PRO A 361 -10.89 14.11 9.08
C PRO A 361 -10.70 12.59 8.93
N PHE A 362 -11.50 11.92 8.10
CA PHE A 362 -11.51 10.48 7.86
C PHE A 362 -12.03 9.61 9.00
N ASP A 363 -12.98 10.15 9.76
CA ASP A 363 -13.60 9.55 10.95
C ASP A 363 -14.97 8.92 10.68
N GLN A 364 -15.52 9.07 9.47
CA GLN A 364 -16.84 8.58 9.11
C GLN A 364 -16.89 8.07 7.66
N LEU A 365 -17.88 7.21 7.37
CA LEU A 365 -18.24 6.85 6.01
C LEU A 365 -19.05 7.98 5.37
N VAL A 366 -18.66 8.40 4.18
CA VAL A 366 -19.25 9.53 3.44
C VAL A 366 -19.87 9.03 2.13
N ASP A 367 -19.03 8.59 1.18
CA ASP A 367 -19.47 8.08 -0.12
C ASP A 367 -19.33 6.56 -0.13
N GLN A 368 -20.27 5.90 0.56
CA GLN A 368 -20.35 4.46 0.63
C GLN A 368 -20.47 3.83 -0.77
N ASP A 369 -19.76 2.72 -0.99
CA ASP A 369 -19.80 1.94 -2.24
C ASP A 369 -20.16 0.47 -1.97
N PRO A 370 -21.46 0.18 -1.74
CA PRO A 370 -21.92 -1.19 -1.52
C PRO A 370 -21.64 -2.11 -2.72
N SER A 371 -21.56 -1.56 -3.93
CA SER A 371 -21.33 -2.36 -5.14
C SER A 371 -19.92 -2.93 -5.20
N THR A 372 -18.92 -2.11 -4.89
CA THR A 372 -17.53 -2.56 -4.77
C THR A 372 -17.37 -3.48 -3.57
N ARG A 373 -17.99 -3.18 -2.42
CA ARG A 373 -17.94 -4.06 -1.25
C ARG A 373 -18.49 -5.44 -1.55
N ALA A 374 -19.68 -5.55 -2.16
CA ALA A 374 -20.29 -6.83 -2.48
C ALA A 374 -19.41 -7.65 -3.43
N ALA A 375 -18.82 -7.01 -4.45
CA ALA A 375 -17.93 -7.68 -5.39
C ALA A 375 -16.62 -8.17 -4.73
N LEU A 376 -16.03 -7.36 -3.85
CA LEU A 376 -14.84 -7.75 -3.09
C LEU A 376 -15.15 -8.82 -2.05
N ALA A 377 -16.32 -8.76 -1.42
CA ALA A 377 -16.76 -9.71 -0.41
C ALA A 377 -16.96 -11.11 -1.00
N GLU A 378 -17.69 -11.17 -2.11
CA GLU A 378 -17.89 -12.38 -2.90
C GLU A 378 -16.54 -12.99 -3.35
N LEU A 379 -15.64 -12.16 -3.88
CA LEU A 379 -14.31 -12.61 -4.31
C LEU A 379 -13.47 -13.13 -3.13
N ALA A 380 -13.43 -12.39 -2.02
CA ALA A 380 -12.69 -12.79 -0.82
C ALA A 380 -13.22 -14.09 -0.21
N ALA A 381 -14.54 -14.24 -0.14
CA ALA A 381 -15.19 -15.44 0.38
C ALA A 381 -14.81 -16.69 -0.42
N ARG A 382 -14.82 -16.62 -1.77
CA ARG A 382 -14.39 -17.74 -2.64
C ARG A 382 -12.94 -18.15 -2.39
N TYR A 383 -12.03 -17.20 -2.27
CA TYR A 383 -10.61 -17.51 -2.00
C TYR A 383 -10.42 -18.08 -0.60
N ALA A 384 -11.13 -17.54 0.41
CA ALA A 384 -11.07 -18.06 1.77
C ALA A 384 -11.59 -19.52 1.85
N LEU A 385 -12.69 -19.83 1.15
CA LEU A 385 -13.23 -21.21 1.04
C LEU A 385 -12.25 -22.15 0.33
N ALA A 386 -11.52 -21.65 -0.69
CA ALA A 386 -10.44 -22.39 -1.34
C ALA A 386 -9.16 -22.50 -0.49
N GLY A 387 -9.19 -22.07 0.79
CA GLY A 387 -8.06 -22.10 1.71
C GLY A 387 -6.94 -21.11 1.38
N GLN A 388 -7.18 -20.17 0.46
CA GLN A 388 -6.16 -19.22 0.01
C GLN A 388 -6.10 -17.98 0.91
N PRO A 389 -4.89 -17.43 1.16
CA PRO A 389 -4.76 -16.16 1.86
C PRO A 389 -5.42 -15.02 1.08
N VAL A 390 -6.14 -14.15 1.79
CA VAL A 390 -6.74 -12.94 1.25
C VAL A 390 -6.17 -11.74 1.99
N VAL A 391 -5.61 -10.77 1.27
CA VAL A 391 -5.02 -9.55 1.85
C VAL A 391 -5.60 -8.34 1.14
N ILE A 392 -6.34 -7.50 1.89
CA ILE A 392 -7.05 -6.33 1.36
C ILE A 392 -6.63 -5.10 2.14
N ALA A 393 -6.09 -4.10 1.44
CA ALA A 393 -5.80 -2.78 2.00
C ALA A 393 -6.73 -1.71 1.41
N ILE A 394 -7.41 -0.96 2.28
CA ILE A 394 -8.35 0.10 1.92
C ILE A 394 -7.76 1.48 2.24
N ASN A 395 -7.93 2.43 1.33
CA ASN A 395 -7.56 3.83 1.56
C ASN A 395 -8.76 4.62 2.08
N ASN A 396 -8.55 5.65 2.91
CA ASN A 396 -9.64 6.52 3.36
C ASN A 396 -10.42 7.15 2.19
N LYS A 397 -9.77 7.34 1.04
CA LYS A 397 -10.39 7.88 -0.17
C LYS A 397 -11.34 6.91 -0.88
N ALA A 398 -11.50 5.68 -0.38
CA ALA A 398 -12.49 4.73 -0.84
C ALA A 398 -13.91 5.16 -0.46
N GLU A 399 -14.15 5.42 0.84
CA GLU A 399 -15.49 5.72 1.35
C GLU A 399 -15.51 6.75 2.48
N GLY A 400 -14.38 7.36 2.85
CA GLY A 400 -14.27 8.35 3.92
C GLY A 400 -13.44 7.88 5.11
N SER A 401 -13.53 6.62 5.50
CA SER A 401 -12.73 6.07 6.60
C SER A 401 -12.37 4.62 6.35
N ALA A 402 -11.09 4.33 6.13
CA ALA A 402 -10.59 2.99 5.84
C ALA A 402 -10.90 1.96 6.94
N PRO A 403 -10.70 2.23 8.26
CA PRO A 403 -11.06 1.25 9.28
C PRO A 403 -12.56 0.95 9.31
N LEU A 404 -13.43 1.94 9.10
CA LEU A 404 -14.88 1.71 9.02
C LEU A 404 -15.24 0.93 7.75
N SER A 405 -14.63 1.23 6.61
CA SER A 405 -14.77 0.44 5.39
C SER A 405 -14.34 -1.02 5.59
N CYS A 406 -13.27 -1.26 6.35
CA CYS A 406 -12.86 -2.63 6.71
C CYS A 406 -13.93 -3.34 7.54
N MET A 407 -14.61 -2.64 8.45
CA MET A 407 -15.70 -3.21 9.25
C MET A 407 -16.90 -3.57 8.38
N GLU A 408 -17.34 -2.67 7.50
CA GLU A 408 -18.45 -2.97 6.57
C GLU A 408 -18.10 -4.12 5.61
N LEU A 409 -16.89 -4.09 5.04
CA LEU A 409 -16.43 -5.16 4.16
C LEU A 409 -16.35 -6.51 4.90
N ALA A 410 -15.93 -6.53 6.17
CA ALA A 410 -15.90 -7.75 6.97
C ALA A 410 -17.29 -8.36 7.15
N ARG A 411 -18.31 -7.54 7.42
CA ARG A 411 -19.71 -8.01 7.52
C ARG A 411 -20.16 -8.65 6.21
N GLU A 412 -19.94 -7.97 5.09
CA GLU A 412 -20.32 -8.48 3.77
C GLU A 412 -19.54 -9.76 3.40
N ILE A 413 -18.27 -9.88 3.78
CA ILE A 413 -17.50 -11.12 3.56
C ILE A 413 -18.06 -12.28 4.38
N ILE A 414 -18.42 -12.07 5.64
CA ILE A 414 -18.98 -13.13 6.49
C ILE A 414 -20.30 -13.63 5.90
N GLU A 415 -21.18 -12.71 5.48
CA GLU A 415 -22.44 -13.06 4.81
C GLU A 415 -22.20 -13.82 3.51
N ALA A 416 -21.28 -13.35 2.66
CA ALA A 416 -20.94 -14.02 1.42
C ALA A 416 -20.32 -15.41 1.64
N TYR A 417 -19.45 -15.54 2.64
CA TYR A 417 -18.80 -16.79 3.02
C TYR A 417 -19.83 -17.82 3.50
N ALA A 418 -20.74 -17.43 4.40
CA ALA A 418 -21.80 -18.30 4.88
C ALA A 418 -22.71 -18.77 3.74
N ARG A 419 -23.13 -17.85 2.85
CA ARG A 419 -23.94 -18.17 1.67
C ARG A 419 -23.24 -19.20 0.77
N LEU A 420 -21.99 -18.93 0.38
CA LEU A 420 -21.23 -19.79 -0.53
C LEU A 420 -20.87 -21.14 0.10
N ALA A 421 -20.62 -21.19 1.42
CA ALA A 421 -20.39 -22.45 2.13
C ALA A 421 -21.62 -23.35 2.07
N HIS A 422 -22.82 -22.81 2.33
CA HIS A 422 -24.07 -23.56 2.24
C HIS A 422 -24.36 -24.05 0.82
N GLU A 423 -24.12 -23.22 -0.20
CA GLU A 423 -24.25 -23.63 -1.61
C GLU A 423 -23.33 -24.83 -1.93
N HIS A 424 -22.08 -24.78 -1.49
CA HIS A 424 -21.11 -25.87 -1.66
C HIS A 424 -21.53 -27.18 -0.97
N GLU A 425 -22.07 -27.10 0.25
CA GLU A 425 -22.58 -28.27 0.99
C GLU A 425 -23.76 -28.93 0.26
N HIS A 426 -24.72 -28.12 -0.22
CA HIS A 426 -25.88 -28.60 -0.96
C HIS A 426 -25.51 -29.23 -2.31
N GLU A 427 -24.55 -28.67 -3.05
CA GLU A 427 -24.05 -29.27 -4.29
C GLU A 427 -23.39 -30.62 -4.04
N HIS A 428 -22.65 -30.75 -2.93
CA HIS A 428 -21.98 -32.00 -2.55
C HIS A 428 -22.99 -33.09 -2.18
N ASP A 429 -24.02 -32.74 -1.40
CA ASP A 429 -25.11 -33.65 -1.02
C ASP A 429 -25.93 -34.11 -2.24
N HIS A 430 -26.21 -33.20 -3.19
CA HIS A 430 -26.91 -33.53 -4.44
C HIS A 430 -26.09 -34.38 -5.40
N ALA A 431 -24.75 -34.20 -5.43
CA ALA A 431 -23.86 -35.04 -6.23
C ALA A 431 -23.75 -36.47 -5.67
N GLN A 432 -23.78 -36.64 -4.34
CA GLN A 432 -23.71 -37.95 -3.68
C GLN A 432 -25.03 -38.74 -3.70
N THR A 433 -26.17 -38.06 -3.90
CA THR A 433 -27.50 -38.69 -3.91
C THR A 433 -28.05 -39.02 -5.31
N ARG A 434 -27.28 -38.80 -6.38
CA ARG A 434 -27.65 -39.31 -7.72
C ARG A 434 -27.54 -40.83 -7.74
N PRO A 435 -28.63 -41.58 -8.00
CA PRO A 435 -28.53 -43.02 -8.24
C PRO A 435 -27.72 -43.24 -9.52
N GLU A 436 -26.78 -44.18 -9.51
CA GLU A 436 -26.16 -44.70 -10.72
C GLU A 436 -27.27 -45.21 -11.65
N SER A 437 -27.56 -44.45 -12.71
CA SER A 437 -28.45 -44.93 -13.76
C SER A 437 -27.75 -46.10 -14.44
N GLU A 438 -28.29 -47.30 -14.24
CA GLU A 438 -27.87 -48.55 -14.89
C GLU A 438 -27.69 -48.35 -16.41
N PRO A 439 -26.71 -49.01 -17.04
CA PRO A 439 -26.56 -48.95 -18.47
C PRO A 439 -27.78 -49.63 -19.11
N ASP A 440 -28.55 -48.86 -19.87
CA ASP A 440 -29.77 -49.32 -20.54
C ASP A 440 -29.39 -50.35 -21.62
N SER A 441 -29.33 -51.61 -21.22
CA SER A 441 -29.28 -52.76 -22.10
C SER A 441 -30.70 -53.06 -22.56
N ASN A 442 -31.07 -52.59 -23.74
CA ASN A 442 -32.09 -53.28 -24.52
C ASN A 442 -31.82 -53.22 -26.03
N GLU A 443 -31.42 -54.39 -26.53
CA GLU A 443 -31.43 -54.79 -27.92
C GLU A 443 -32.86 -54.90 -28.48
N ASN A 444 -32.92 -54.74 -29.82
CA ASN A 444 -33.81 -55.40 -30.77
C ASN A 444 -35.27 -54.94 -30.94
N GLY A 445 -35.55 -54.57 -32.19
CA GLY A 445 -36.89 -54.48 -32.77
C GLY A 445 -36.87 -53.89 -34.17
N GLN A 446 -36.71 -54.75 -35.18
CA GLN A 446 -37.03 -54.57 -36.62
C GLN A 446 -38.32 -53.73 -36.84
N GLN A 447 -38.59 -53.03 -37.96
CA GLN A 447 -38.58 -53.51 -39.34
C GLN A 447 -39.04 -52.39 -40.32
N GLU A 448 -38.54 -52.42 -41.57
CA GLU A 448 -39.22 -52.09 -42.85
C GLU A 448 -39.91 -50.72 -43.12
N GLY A 449 -39.64 -50.19 -44.33
CA GLY A 449 -40.72 -49.65 -45.17
C GLY A 449 -40.49 -48.31 -45.85
N ASP A 450 -39.80 -48.36 -46.99
CA ASP A 450 -40.22 -47.77 -48.28
C ASP A 450 -40.30 -46.26 -48.58
N GLU A 451 -39.78 -45.98 -49.79
CA GLU A 451 -40.20 -44.99 -50.81
C GLU A 451 -40.03 -43.47 -50.55
N GLN A 452 -39.70 -42.61 -51.51
CA GLN A 452 -39.08 -42.59 -52.85
C GLN A 452 -39.04 -41.08 -53.20
N GLY A 453 -38.03 -40.61 -53.93
CA GLY A 453 -37.99 -39.24 -54.48
C GLY A 453 -36.60 -38.71 -54.75
#